data_AF-A0A0B7BBA8-F1
#
_entry.id   AF-A0A0B7BBA8-F1
#
_cell.length_a   1.000
_cell.length_b   1.000
_cell.length_c   1.000
_cell.angle_alpha   90.00
_cell.angle_beta   90.00
_cell.angle_gamma   90.00
#
_symmetry.space_group_name_H-M   'P 1'
#
loop_
_entity.id
_entity.type
_entity.pdbx_description
1 polymer ?
#
loop_
_entity_poly.entity_id
_entity_poly.type
_entity_poly.pdbx_seq_one_letter_code
_entity_poly.pdbx_strand_id
1 'polypeptide(L)' 'KKTKIMSIVKAKSHPTITINNDNIENVTDFEYLGSIITNNGDYTKKVRRRLAMAFQQLVSMKKLWHD' A
#
# COMPACT_ATOMS: atom_id res chain seq x y z
N LYS A 1 -14.62 -3.45 8.95
CA LYS A 1 -13.71 -3.99 9.99
C LYS A 1 -12.39 -3.24 9.95
N LYS A 2 -11.82 -2.88 11.11
CA LYS A 2 -10.58 -2.07 11.19
C LYS A 2 -9.31 -2.92 11.18
N THR A 3 -9.40 -4.16 11.66
CA THR A 3 -8.26 -5.09 11.78
C THR A 3 -8.09 -5.90 10.51
N LYS A 4 -6.85 -5.95 10.02
CA LYS A 4 -6.39 -6.77 8.89
C LYS A 4 -5.04 -7.40 9.24
N ILE A 5 -4.66 -8.47 8.57
CA ILE A 5 -3.38 -9.16 8.79
C ILE A 5 -2.56 -9.12 7.51
N MET A 6 -1.26 -8.88 7.64
CA MET A 6 -0.29 -9.05 6.56
C MET A 6 0.76 -10.06 7.01
N SER A 7 1.07 -11.04 6.16
CA SER A 7 2.11 -12.03 6.41
C SER A 7 3.27 -11.83 5.46
N ILE A 8 4.49 -11.76 5.99
CA ILE A 8 5.71 -11.57 5.19
C ILE A 8 6.05 -12.88 4.47
N VAL A 9 6.53 -12.80 3.22
CA VAL A 9 6.76 -13.93 2.27
C VAL A 9 7.46 -15.17 2.84
N LYS A 10 8.19 -15.06 3.95
CA LYS A 10 8.77 -16.22 4.66
C LYS A 10 7.74 -17.11 5.37
N ALA A 11 6.47 -16.70 5.46
CA ALA A 11 5.41 -17.52 6.03
C ALA A 11 5.00 -18.64 5.05
N LYS A 12 4.89 -19.88 5.55
CA LYS A 12 4.55 -21.07 4.75
C LYS A 12 3.17 -21.00 4.07
N SER A 13 2.26 -20.17 4.57
CA SER A 13 0.92 -19.92 4.02
C SER A 13 0.32 -18.64 4.61
N HIS A 14 -0.81 -18.18 4.05
CA HIS A 14 -1.64 -17.16 4.68
C HIS A 14 -2.34 -17.74 5.93
N PRO A 15 -2.09 -17.20 7.13
CA PRO A 15 -2.71 -17.69 8.35
C PRO A 15 -4.20 -17.34 8.34
N THR A 16 -5.03 -18.34 8.67
CA THR A 16 -6.44 -18.12 8.97
C THR A 16 -6.55 -17.75 10.45
N ILE A 17 -6.78 -16.47 10.72
CA ILE A 17 -7.01 -15.96 12.08
C ILE A 17 -8.47 -15.57 12.20
N THR A 18 -9.14 -16.15 13.18
CA THR A 18 -10.52 -15.84 13.55
C THR A 18 -10.57 -14.99 14.81
N ILE A 19 -11.39 -13.95 14.81
CA ILE A 19 -11.72 -13.15 15.99
C ILE A 19 -13.25 -13.10 16.06
N ASN A 20 -13.86 -13.52 17.18
CA ASN A 20 -15.33 -13.54 17.33
C ASN A 20 -16.04 -14.29 16.18
N ASN A 21 -15.55 -15.48 15.80
CA ASN A 21 -16.01 -16.28 14.65
C ASN A 21 -15.87 -15.61 13.28
N ASP A 22 -15.22 -14.46 13.20
CA ASP A 22 -14.96 -13.77 11.95
C ASP A 22 -13.54 -14.00 11.46
N ASN A 23 -13.40 -14.45 10.20
CA ASN A 23 -12.11 -14.48 9.54
C ASN A 23 -11.61 -13.06 9.29
N ILE A 24 -10.38 -12.80 9.71
CA ILE A 24 -9.71 -11.52 9.46
C ILE A 24 -9.12 -11.53 8.05
N GLU A 25 -9.31 -10.42 7.34
CA GLU A 25 -8.82 -10.22 5.98
C GLU A 25 -7.29 -10.25 5.95
N ASN A 26 -6.74 -11.04 5.02
CA ASN A 26 -5.33 -11.05 4.69
C ASN A 26 -5.06 -10.02 3.58
N VAL A 27 -4.13 -9.09 3.82
CA VAL A 27 -3.70 -8.08 2.84
C VAL A 27 -2.27 -8.33 2.39
N THR A 28 -1.95 -7.85 1.18
CA THR A 28 -0.61 -7.90 0.59
C THR A 28 0.18 -6.62 0.83
N ASP A 29 -0.51 -5.52 1.10
CA ASP A 29 0.10 -4.24 1.42
C ASP A 29 -0.83 -3.39 2.30
N PHE A 30 -0.23 -2.46 3.04
CA PHE A 30 -0.95 -1.48 3.84
C PHE A 30 -0.18 -0.16 3.90
N GLU A 31 -0.90 0.91 4.22
CA GLU A 31 -0.29 2.21 4.49
C GLU A 31 -0.01 2.37 5.98
N TYR A 32 1.25 2.67 6.30
CA TYR A 32 1.72 2.92 7.65
C TYR A 32 2.58 4.17 7.67
N LEU A 33 2.17 5.16 8.47
CA LEU A 33 2.84 6.45 8.59
C LEU A 33 3.12 7.09 7.21
N GLY A 34 2.16 6.99 6.29
CA GLY A 34 2.27 7.53 4.93
C GLY A 34 3.17 6.75 3.98
N SER A 35 3.73 5.61 4.39
CA SER A 35 4.46 4.69 3.50
C SER A 35 3.64 3.45 3.20
N ILE A 36 3.67 3.00 1.95
CA ILE A 36 3.16 1.69 1.57
C ILE A 36 4.19 0.65 2.02
N ILE A 37 3.74 -0.32 2.82
CA ILE A 37 4.49 -1.50 3.23
C ILE A 37 3.88 -2.69 2.50
N THR A 38 4.71 -3.46 1.82
CA THR A 38 4.32 -4.66 1.06
C THR A 38 4.80 -5.91 1.79
N ASN A 39 4.07 -7.01 1.63
CA ASN A 39 4.38 -8.28 2.28
C ASN A 39 5.70 -8.93 1.78
N ASN A 40 6.10 -8.60 0.56
CA ASN A 40 7.31 -9.09 -0.10
C ASN A 40 8.48 -8.10 -0.02
N GLY A 41 8.30 -6.94 0.60
CA GLY A 41 9.31 -5.89 0.65
C GLY A 41 9.54 -5.18 -0.69
N ASP A 42 8.69 -5.40 -1.69
CA ASP A 42 8.76 -4.71 -2.98
C ASP A 42 8.41 -3.23 -2.84
N TYR A 43 9.24 -2.38 -3.43
CA TYR A 43 9.05 -0.93 -3.46
C TYR A 43 8.36 -0.44 -4.73
N THR A 44 8.11 -1.29 -5.72
CA THR A 44 7.54 -0.90 -7.03
C THR A 44 6.26 -0.09 -6.88
N LYS A 45 5.34 -0.52 -6.00
CA LYS A 45 4.09 0.21 -5.72
C LYS A 45 4.35 1.61 -5.15
N LYS A 46 5.31 1.74 -4.24
CA LYS A 46 5.72 3.02 -3.63
C LYS A 46 6.38 3.94 -4.66
N VAL A 47 7.26 3.40 -5.51
CA VAL A 47 7.93 4.16 -6.58
C VAL A 47 6.92 4.69 -7.58
N ARG A 48 6.00 3.84 -8.05
CA ARG A 48 4.91 4.24 -8.97
C ARG A 48 4.03 5.33 -8.38
N ARG A 49 3.65 5.22 -7.09
CA ARG A 49 2.86 6.27 -6.42
C ARG A 49 3.60 7.61 -6.40
N ARG A 50 4.89 7.61 -6.04
CA ARG A 50 5.69 8.85 -6.02
C ARG A 50 5.85 9.46 -7.41
N LEU A 51 6.04 8.62 -8.43
CA LEU A 51 6.12 9.08 -9.81
C LEU A 51 4.81 9.73 -10.28
N ALA A 52 3.67 9.11 -9.97
CA ALA A 52 2.36 9.68 -10.27
C ALA A 52 2.15 11.05 -9.58
N MET A 53 2.54 11.17 -8.30
CA MET A 53 2.49 12.45 -7.57
C MET A 53 3.38 13.52 -8.23
N ALA A 54 4.59 13.15 -8.65
CA ALA A 54 5.52 14.06 -9.33
C ALA A 54 4.94 14.53 -10.68
N PHE A 55 4.35 13.64 -11.46
CA PHE A 55 3.70 14.01 -12.72
C PHE A 55 2.50 14.93 -12.51
N GLN A 56 1.69 14.67 -11.48
CA GLN A 56 0.56 15.54 -11.15
C GLN A 56 1.03 16.96 -10.79
N GLN A 57 2.11 17.08 -10.01
CA GLN A 57 2.72 18.38 -9.70
C GLN A 57 3.27 19.07 -10.94
N LEU A 58 3.96 18.34 -11.83
CA LEU A 58 4.48 18.90 -13.08
C LEU A 58 3.35 19.44 -13.97
N VAL A 59 2.26 18.69 -14.13
CA VAL A 59 1.09 19.14 -14.91
C VAL A 59 0.46 20.37 -14.28
N SER A 60 0.31 20.39 -12.95
CA SER A 60 -0.17 21.56 -12.21
C SER A 60 0.69 22.80 -12.44
N MET A 61 2.02 22.65 -12.34
CA MET A 61 2.95 23.75 -12.61
C MET A 61 2.80 24.24 -14.04
N LYS A 62 2.85 23.34 -15.03
CA LYS A 62 2.72 23.70 -16.45
C LYS A 62 1.45 24.51 -16.72
N LYS A 63 0.33 24.18 -16.07
CA LYS A 63 -0.90 24.94 -16.18
C LYS A 63 -0.72 26.39 -15.71
N LEU A 64 -0.08 26.59 -14.56
CA LEU A 64 0.19 27.93 -14.00
C LEU A 64 1.12 28.79 -14.86
N TRP A 65 2.04 28.18 -15.62
CA TRP A 65 2.98 28.90 -16.50
C TRP A 65 2.35 29.35 -17.84
N HIS A 66 1.19 28.79 -18.18
CA HIS A 66 0.48 29.11 -19.42
C HIS A 66 -0.75 30.02 -19.20
N ASP A 67 -1.02 30.39 -17.95
CA ASP A 67 -1.97 31.45 -17.55
C ASP A 67 -1.21 32.79 -17.42
#